data_AF-S2Y031-F1
#
_entry.id   AF-S2Y031-F1
#
_cell.length_a   1.000
_cell.length_b   1.000
_cell.length_c   1.000
_cell.angle_alpha   90.00
_cell.angle_beta   90.00
_cell.angle_gamma   90.00
#
_symmetry.space_group_name_H-M   'P 1'
#
loop_
_entity.id
_entity.type
_entity.pdbx_description
1 polymer ?
#
loop_
_entity_poly.entity_id
_entity_poly.type
_entity_poly.pdbx_seq_one_letter_code
_entity_poly.pdbx_strand_id
1 'polypeptide(L)' 'MLQHFSFKPMFENKQLPGWTFSFFYKQSRYSGEYLPDGSISWTNGSIPPDEEIVKKMIHELMLFHVYE' A
#
# COMPACT_ATOMS: atom_id res chain seq x y z
N MET A 1 -4.44 13.50 1.59
CA MET A 1 -4.04 13.00 0.27
C MET A 1 -2.69 12.31 0.38
N LEU A 2 -2.55 11.09 -0.15
CA LEU A 2 -1.27 10.37 -0.19
C LEU A 2 -0.39 11.01 -1.27
N GLN A 3 0.85 11.35 -0.93
CA GLN A 3 1.80 11.97 -1.87
C GLN A 3 2.88 10.96 -2.26
N HIS A 4 3.36 11.07 -3.50
CA HIS A 4 4.38 10.16 -4.05
C HIS A 4 4.07 8.68 -3.82
N PHE A 5 2.80 8.29 -4.03
CA PHE A 5 2.39 6.90 -3.91
C PHE A 5 3.06 6.07 -5.00
N SER A 6 3.81 5.06 -4.59
CA SER A 6 4.52 4.15 -5.48
C SER A 6 4.30 2.74 -4.97
N PHE A 7 3.92 1.83 -5.86
CA PHE A 7 3.69 0.42 -5.55
C PHE A 7 4.48 -0.46 -6.52
N LYS A 8 4.91 -1.63 -6.06
CA LYS A 8 5.66 -2.60 -6.84
C LYS A 8 5.18 -4.02 -6.51
N PRO A 9 5.00 -4.88 -7.52
CA PRO A 9 4.71 -6.29 -7.26
C PRO A 9 5.89 -6.90 -6.49
N MET A 10 5.58 -7.66 -5.45
CA MET A 10 6.58 -8.37 -4.64
C MET A 10 7.23 -9.53 -5.40
N PHE A 11 6.46 -10.15 -6.29
CA PHE A 11 6.87 -11.33 -7.02
C PHE A 11 6.71 -11.06 -8.51
N GLU A 12 7.79 -11.29 -9.28
CA GLU A 12 7.75 -11.28 -10.75
C GLU A 12 6.94 -12.48 -11.29
N ASN A 13 6.91 -13.58 -10.53
CA ASN A 13 6.05 -14.70 -10.79
C ASN A 13 4.62 -14.33 -10.38
N LYS A 14 3.76 -14.07 -11.38
CA LYS A 14 2.30 -13.77 -11.28
C LYS A 14 1.45 -14.73 -10.43
N GLN A 15 2.05 -15.74 -9.80
CA GLN A 15 1.39 -16.76 -8.99
C GLN A 15 1.23 -16.35 -7.53
N LEU A 16 2.06 -15.44 -7.01
CA LEU A 16 1.95 -14.93 -5.65
C LEU A 16 1.44 -13.49 -5.68
N PRO A 17 0.18 -13.24 -5.29
CA PRO A 17 -0.30 -11.88 -5.23
C PRO A 17 0.30 -11.20 -3.99
N GLY A 18 0.74 -9.96 -4.16
CA GLY A 18 1.37 -9.18 -3.11
C GLY A 18 2.07 -7.98 -3.70
N TRP A 19 1.85 -6.80 -3.11
CA TRP A 19 2.43 -5.55 -3.58
C TRP A 19 3.08 -4.82 -2.42
N THR A 20 4.31 -4.39 -2.59
CA THR A 20 4.90 -3.40 -1.70
C THR A 20 4.43 -2.02 -2.13
N PHE A 21 4.13 -1.15 -1.17
CA PHE A 21 3.82 0.24 -1.44
C PHE A 21 4.63 1.16 -0.54
N SER A 22 4.82 2.39 -1.01
CA SER A 22 5.44 3.46 -0.24
C SER A 22 4.85 4.80 -0.64
N PHE A 23 4.69 5.68 0.34
CA PHE A 23 4.12 7.01 0.16
C PHE A 23 4.59 7.98 1.24
N PHE A 24 4.28 9.26 1.04
CA PHE A 24 4.42 10.31 2.04
C PHE A 24 3.04 10.77 2.53
N TYR A 25 2.90 10.86 3.85
CA TYR A 25 1.71 11.37 4.51
C TYR A 25 2.14 12.24 5.69
N LYS A 26 1.60 13.46 5.79
CA LYS A 26 1.96 14.43 6.85
C LYS A 26 3.48 14.59 7.04
N GLN A 27 4.25 14.70 5.95
CA GLN A 27 5.72 14.79 5.94
C GLN A 27 6.47 13.56 6.48
N SER A 28 5.78 12.47 6.81
CA SER A 28 6.39 11.20 7.18
C SER A 28 6.29 10.21 6.03
N ARG A 29 7.35 9.43 5.84
CA ARG A 29 7.37 8.34 4.87
C ARG A 29 6.78 7.09 5.51
N TYR A 30 5.85 6.48 4.80
CA TYR A 30 5.23 5.22 5.19
C TYR A 30 5.42 4.20 4.08
N SER A 31 5.59 2.96 4.47
CA SER A 31 5.76 1.84 3.57
C SER A 31 5.21 0.58 4.19
N GLY A 32 4.70 -0.29 3.33
CA GLY A 32 4.03 -1.49 3.74
C GLY A 32 3.80 -2.43 2.57
N GLU A 33 3.07 -3.47 2.88
CA GLU A 33 2.79 -4.62 2.06
C GLU A 33 1.28 -4.76 1.97
N TYR A 34 0.75 -4.73 0.75
CA TYR A 34 -0.64 -4.95 0.44
C TYR A 34 -0.81 -6.38 -0.05
N LEU A 35 -1.59 -7.16 0.69
CA LEU A 35 -1.87 -8.56 0.40
C LEU A 35 -3.10 -8.68 -0.51
N PRO A 36 -3.22 -9.77 -1.30
CA PRO A 36 -4.38 -10.07 -2.15
C PRO A 36 -5.72 -10.02 -1.43
N ASP A 37 -5.70 -10.41 -0.16
CA ASP A 37 -6.85 -10.44 0.73
C ASP A 37 -7.36 -9.03 1.10
N GLY A 38 -6.63 -7.98 0.71
CA GLY A 38 -6.91 -6.58 1.09
C GLY A 38 -6.26 -6.17 2.41
N SER A 39 -5.61 -7.12 3.09
CA SER A 39 -4.86 -6.86 4.31
C SER A 39 -3.59 -6.05 4.04
N ILE A 40 -3.30 -5.07 4.90
CA ILE A 40 -2.11 -4.22 4.83
C ILE A 40 -1.21 -4.51 6.03
N SER A 41 0.05 -4.85 5.75
CA SER A 41 1.11 -5.05 6.74
C SER A 41 2.14 -3.90 6.67
N TRP A 42 2.40 -3.23 7.79
CA TRP A 42 3.32 -2.10 7.84
C TRP A 42 4.75 -2.58 8.15
N THR A 43 5.66 -2.52 7.17
CA THR A 43 7.03 -3.04 7.32
C THR A 43 7.99 -2.08 8.01
N ASN A 44 7.72 -0.77 7.99
CA ASN A 44 8.62 0.23 8.59
C ASN A 44 8.34 0.50 10.10
N GLY A 45 7.50 -0.31 10.74
CA GLY A 45 7.08 -0.12 12.14
C GLY A 45 6.36 1.22 12.42
N SER A 46 6.09 2.00 11.38
CA SER A 46 5.47 3.32 11.43
C SER A 46 4.06 3.17 10.90
N ILE A 47 3.09 3.19 11.81
CA ILE A 47 1.67 3.13 11.47
C ILE A 47 1.19 4.58 11.38
N PRO A 48 0.56 5.00 10.27
CA PRO A 48 0.01 6.34 10.18
C PRO A 48 -1.11 6.52 11.23
N PRO A 49 -1.24 7.71 11.84
CA PRO A 49 -2.24 7.96 12.88
C PRO A 49 -3.69 7.80 12.39
N ASP A 50 -3.90 7.92 11.09
CA ASP A 50 -5.19 7.75 10.41
C ASP A 50 -5.22 6.41 9.65
N GLU A 51 -4.78 5.32 10.29
CA GLU A 51 -4.56 4.02 9.65
C GLU A 51 -5.76 3.57 8.82
N GLU A 52 -6.98 3.61 9.35
CA GLU A 52 -8.18 3.19 8.63
C GLU A 52 -8.44 4.00 7.36
N ILE A 53 -8.26 5.32 7.43
CA ILE A 53 -8.44 6.22 6.27
C ILE A 53 -7.38 5.91 5.23
N VAL A 54 -6.12 5.78 5.66
CA VAL A 54 -5.01 5.47 4.77
C VAL A 54 -5.19 4.10 4.12
N LYS A 55 -5.63 3.08 4.87
CA LYS A 55 -5.94 1.75 4.34
C LYS A 55 -7.00 1.81 3.25
N LYS A 56 -8.10 2.56 3.47
CA LYS A 56 -9.14 2.76 2.44
C LYS A 56 -8.58 3.41 1.19
N MET A 57 -7.81 4.49 1.34
CA MET A 57 -7.19 5.18 0.20
C MET A 57 -6.25 4.27 -0.60
N ILE A 58 -5.42 3.47 0.08
CA ILE A 58 -4.52 2.51 -0.57
C ILE A 58 -5.36 1.44 -1.29
N HIS A 59 -6.39 0.89 -0.64
CA HIS A 59 -7.27 -0.12 -1.23
C HIS A 59 -7.94 0.38 -2.51
N GLU A 60 -8.47 1.60 -2.51
CA GLU A 60 -9.07 2.24 -3.68
C GLU A 60 -8.05 2.45 -4.82
N LEU A 61 -6.85 2.95 -4.49
CA LEU A 61 -5.77 3.12 -5.48
C LEU A 61 -5.32 1.80 -6.09
N MET A 62 -5.20 0.76 -5.27
CA MET A 62 -4.79 -0.58 -5.69
C MET A 62 -5.86 -1.23 -6.57
N LEU A 63 -7.14 -1.14 -6.20
CA LEU A 63 -8.26 -1.62 -7.02
C LEU A 63 -8.23 -0.99 -8.41
N PHE A 64 -8.04 0.33 -8.48
CA PHE A 64 -7.98 1.06 -9.74
C PHE A 64 -6.79 0.64 -10.61
N HIS A 65 -5.67 0.22 -10.02
CA HIS A 65 -4.44 -0.09 -10.78
C HIS A 65 -4.23 -1.58 -11.08
N VAL A 66 -4.86 -2.47 -10.31
CA VAL A 66 -4.68 -3.93 -10.42
C VAL A 66 -5.80 -4.59 -11.25
N TYR A 67 -6.98 -3.98 -11.29
CA TYR A 67 -8.15 -4.54 -11.98
C TYR A 67 -8.53 -3.81 -13.28
N GLU A 68 -7.70 -2.89 -13.78
CA GLU A 68 -7.73 -2.38 -15.17
C GLU A 68 -6.64 -3.04 -16.03
#